data_AF-M0EZA9-F1
#
_entry.id   AF-M0EZA9-F1
#
_cell.length_a   1.000
_cell.length_b   1.000
_cell.length_c   1.000
_cell.angle_alpha   90.00
_cell.angle_beta   90.00
_cell.angle_gamma   90.00
#
_symmetry.space_group_name_H-M   'P 1'
#
loop_
_entity.id
_entity.type
_entity.pdbx_description
1 polymer ?
#
loop_
_entity_poly.entity_id
_entity_poly.type
_entity_poly.pdbx_seq_one_letter_code
_entity_poly.pdbx_strand_id
1 'polypeptide(L)'
;MVLSGNIDLSRPDRYDVVGFDDSELIHGDLHVTVDGYKVIRLEVALGFKAAIRRPKDIDDIELITDSGYVGSEDWSWEYVRLVPIWERPSNSNGAALVSLFKQGINLLREEGGSMTFVKTIKFLIRRLPMEPLSHTKYMIGAAFSRLGELNRNVRDDTKHTIGATFSQESFRALPAILNDQFTQAGMFERNDLVVSVLAQEGTELADPKRLLTEAETETVHLSESGKILAGVQQLADLIVEYGDRLPGEATSLDVPIERSRGEPLQPRTDEWVSETFDDTGSAVITQRREQLLKECGTAFYLFLWPAAQEYFDEIERLARDRGSVIDSTDYRLDGKLAKIIRDIYSVDKRNEKWVRDKKIHELQKYEPRIRVLSFRLPDPDFQKKSAERLSRRTYDLKLDLRKEIQQIHPEYTYATCVHVTDNFAHNSHISELLSKLDTYRVETTQTEPNDTKQTD
;
A
#
# COMPACT_ATOMS: atom_id res chain seq x y z
N MET A 1 -22.37 0.00 -48.09
CA MET A 1 -21.07 -0.35 -47.49
C MET A 1 -21.36 -0.91 -46.11
N VAL A 2 -21.34 -2.24 -45.95
CA VAL A 2 -21.53 -2.88 -44.64
C VAL A 2 -20.15 -2.85 -43.98
N LEU A 3 -19.89 -1.83 -43.18
CA LEU A 3 -18.76 -1.86 -42.25
C LEU A 3 -19.01 -3.07 -41.34
N SER A 4 -18.04 -3.99 -41.27
CA SER A 4 -18.14 -5.14 -40.36
C SER A 4 -18.47 -4.66 -38.95
N GLY A 5 -19.12 -5.49 -38.13
CA GLY A 5 -19.46 -5.14 -36.73
C GLY A 5 -18.27 -4.75 -35.83
N ASN A 6 -17.05 -4.79 -36.37
CA ASN A 6 -15.80 -4.47 -35.71
C ASN A 6 -15.25 -3.07 -36.04
N ILE A 7 -15.94 -2.28 -36.87
CA ILE A 7 -15.53 -0.90 -37.20
C ILE A 7 -16.48 0.08 -36.49
N ASP A 8 -15.97 0.77 -35.49
CA ASP A 8 -16.68 1.81 -34.74
C ASP A 8 -16.22 3.19 -35.23
N LEU A 9 -17.16 4.03 -35.69
CA LEU A 9 -16.86 5.42 -36.05
C LEU A 9 -16.57 6.19 -34.76
N SER A 10 -15.38 6.77 -34.64
CA SER A 10 -15.06 7.60 -33.49
C SER A 10 -16.01 8.80 -33.45
N ARG A 11 -16.53 9.08 -32.25
CA ARG A 11 -17.20 10.35 -31.97
C ARG A 11 -16.12 11.44 -31.81
N PRO A 12 -16.46 12.71 -32.05
CA PRO A 12 -15.56 13.80 -31.73
C PRO A 12 -15.11 13.75 -30.27
N ASP A 13 -13.88 14.19 -30.01
CA ASP A 13 -13.31 14.38 -28.67
C ASP A 13 -13.23 13.08 -27.83
N ARG A 14 -13.30 11.91 -28.49
CA ARG A 14 -13.35 10.62 -27.79
C ARG A 14 -12.08 10.37 -26.98
N TYR A 15 -10.92 10.83 -27.44
CA TYR A 15 -9.63 10.58 -26.83
C TYR A 15 -9.09 11.77 -26.03
N ASP A 16 -9.87 12.84 -25.85
CA ASP A 16 -9.52 13.99 -25.01
C ASP A 16 -9.17 13.58 -23.58
N VAL A 17 -9.79 12.50 -23.07
CA VAL A 17 -9.49 11.94 -21.74
C VAL A 17 -8.01 11.55 -21.59
N VAL A 18 -7.35 11.15 -22.67
CA VAL A 18 -5.91 10.87 -22.70
C VAL A 18 -5.10 12.00 -23.35
N GLY A 19 -5.73 13.15 -23.57
CA GLY A 19 -5.10 14.38 -24.05
C GLY A 19 -4.74 14.37 -25.54
N PHE A 20 -5.39 13.53 -26.36
CA PHE A 20 -5.23 13.58 -27.81
C PHE A 20 -6.46 14.21 -28.44
N ASP A 21 -6.26 15.31 -29.18
CA ASP A 21 -7.34 15.94 -29.92
C ASP A 21 -7.58 15.23 -31.28
N ASP A 22 -8.75 15.48 -31.88
CA ASP A 22 -9.13 14.86 -33.15
C ASP A 22 -8.19 15.24 -34.31
N SER A 23 -7.60 16.44 -34.29
CA SER A 23 -6.68 16.88 -35.33
C SER A 23 -5.37 16.09 -35.26
N GLU A 24 -4.82 15.88 -34.07
CA GLU A 24 -3.66 15.01 -33.84
C GLU A 24 -3.95 13.56 -34.27
N LEU A 25 -5.14 13.04 -33.94
CA LEU A 25 -5.52 11.69 -34.33
C LEU A 25 -5.64 11.51 -35.85
N ILE A 26 -6.22 12.51 -36.54
CA ILE A 26 -6.48 12.44 -37.97
C ILE A 26 -5.24 12.78 -38.78
N HIS A 27 -4.48 13.80 -38.39
CA HIS A 27 -3.38 14.36 -39.20
C HIS A 27 -1.99 14.00 -38.67
N GLY A 28 -1.87 13.55 -37.43
CA GLY A 28 -0.61 13.11 -36.82
C GLY A 28 -0.27 11.64 -37.09
N ASP A 29 0.63 11.11 -36.29
CA ASP A 29 1.18 9.74 -36.36
C ASP A 29 0.47 8.75 -35.40
N LEU A 30 -0.68 9.14 -34.87
CA LEU A 30 -1.50 8.37 -33.92
C LEU A 30 -2.41 7.33 -34.58
N HIS A 31 -2.26 7.13 -35.89
CA HIS A 31 -2.99 6.14 -36.67
C HIS A 31 -2.06 5.40 -37.64
N VAL A 32 -2.49 4.21 -38.05
CA VAL A 32 -1.92 3.47 -39.17
C VAL A 32 -2.93 3.44 -40.31
N THR A 33 -2.46 3.37 -41.56
CA THR A 33 -3.35 3.25 -42.72
C THR A 33 -3.44 1.79 -43.16
N VAL A 34 -4.65 1.24 -43.16
CA VAL A 34 -4.94 -0.14 -43.59
C VAL A 34 -6.05 -0.06 -44.65
N ASP A 35 -5.75 -0.48 -45.88
CA ASP A 35 -6.68 -0.46 -47.02
C ASP A 35 -7.37 0.91 -47.27
N GLY A 36 -6.61 1.99 -47.09
CA GLY A 36 -7.10 3.36 -47.26
C GLY A 36 -7.89 3.91 -46.05
N TYR A 37 -8.07 3.12 -45.00
CA TYR A 37 -8.68 3.54 -43.75
C TYR A 37 -7.62 3.90 -42.71
N LYS A 38 -7.85 4.98 -41.97
CA LYS A 38 -7.04 5.34 -40.80
C LYS A 38 -7.57 4.59 -39.59
N VAL A 39 -6.71 3.79 -38.98
CA VAL A 39 -7.00 2.99 -37.79
C VAL A 39 -6.14 3.53 -36.64
N ILE A 40 -6.77 3.89 -35.52
CA ILE A 40 -6.05 4.39 -34.35
C ILE A 40 -5.04 3.35 -33.86
N ARG A 41 -3.85 3.82 -33.50
CA ARG A 41 -2.77 2.99 -32.93
C ARG A 41 -3.22 2.31 -31.64
N LEU A 42 -2.80 1.06 -31.44
CA LEU A 42 -3.19 0.27 -30.27
C LEU A 42 -2.67 0.88 -28.97
N GLU A 43 -1.59 1.64 -29.01
CA GLU A 43 -1.01 2.39 -27.91
C GLU A 43 -1.98 3.46 -27.36
N VAL A 44 -2.58 4.24 -28.28
CA VAL A 44 -3.59 5.25 -27.97
C VAL A 44 -4.86 4.58 -27.43
N ALA A 45 -5.28 3.49 -28.09
CA ALA A 45 -6.42 2.70 -27.65
C ALA A 45 -6.21 2.10 -26.24
N LEU A 46 -5.01 1.60 -25.95
CA LEU A 46 -4.64 1.04 -24.64
C LEU A 46 -4.74 2.12 -23.55
N GLY A 47 -4.14 3.30 -23.77
CA GLY A 47 -4.22 4.42 -22.83
C GLY A 47 -5.68 4.83 -22.56
N PHE A 48 -6.48 5.00 -23.61
CA PHE A 48 -7.90 5.34 -23.50
C PHE A 48 -8.70 4.30 -22.72
N LYS A 49 -8.54 3.02 -23.06
CA LYS A 49 -9.22 1.91 -22.38
C LYS A 49 -8.79 1.80 -20.92
N ALA A 50 -7.51 2.02 -20.62
CA ALA A 50 -6.98 2.02 -19.26
C ALA A 50 -7.49 3.21 -18.42
N ALA A 51 -7.82 4.34 -19.04
CA ALA A 51 -8.46 5.47 -18.38
C ALA A 51 -9.94 5.21 -18.07
N ILE A 52 -10.68 4.62 -19.02
CA ILE A 52 -12.14 4.42 -18.93
C ILE A 52 -12.52 3.14 -18.13
N ARG A 53 -11.81 2.03 -18.33
CA ARG A 53 -11.97 0.72 -17.66
C ARG A 53 -13.41 0.17 -17.60
N ARG A 54 -14.18 0.24 -18.69
CA ARG A 54 -15.45 -0.53 -18.80
C ARG A 54 -15.16 -2.03 -18.80
N PRO A 55 -16.14 -2.89 -18.48
CA PRO A 55 -15.98 -4.35 -18.58
C PRO A 55 -15.31 -4.80 -19.89
N LYS A 56 -15.84 -4.37 -21.04
CA LYS A 56 -15.27 -4.66 -22.36
C LYS A 56 -13.87 -4.07 -22.58
N ASP A 57 -13.55 -2.94 -21.93
CA ASP A 57 -12.22 -2.35 -22.08
C ASP A 57 -11.17 -3.20 -21.38
N ILE A 58 -11.53 -3.95 -20.32
CA ILE A 58 -10.61 -4.88 -19.65
C ILE A 58 -10.28 -6.03 -20.61
N ASP A 59 -11.31 -6.65 -21.20
CA ASP A 59 -11.14 -7.72 -22.19
C ASP A 59 -10.28 -7.25 -23.39
N ASP A 60 -10.51 -6.02 -23.85
CA ASP A 60 -9.73 -5.42 -24.94
C ASP A 60 -8.27 -5.12 -24.54
N ILE A 61 -8.02 -4.71 -23.28
CA ILE A 61 -6.66 -4.51 -22.76
C ILE A 61 -5.92 -5.85 -22.74
N GLU A 62 -6.55 -6.89 -22.20
CA GLU A 62 -6.00 -8.25 -22.17
C GLU A 62 -5.64 -8.71 -23.59
N LEU A 63 -6.55 -8.56 -24.54
CA LEU A 63 -6.32 -8.90 -25.95
C LEU A 63 -5.13 -8.14 -26.56
N ILE A 64 -5.03 -6.83 -26.32
CA ILE A 64 -3.89 -6.01 -26.80
C ILE A 64 -2.60 -6.54 -26.19
N THR A 65 -2.59 -6.82 -24.89
CA THR A 65 -1.38 -7.26 -24.17
C THR A 65 -0.93 -8.67 -24.54
N ASP A 66 -1.87 -9.58 -24.82
CA ASP A 66 -1.60 -10.97 -25.19
C ASP A 66 -1.26 -11.14 -26.68
N SER A 67 -1.49 -10.10 -27.51
CA SER A 67 -1.18 -10.12 -28.94
C SER A 67 0.32 -10.24 -29.26
N GLY A 68 1.20 -10.01 -28.27
CA GLY A 68 2.65 -9.89 -28.47
C GLY A 68 3.09 -8.55 -29.07
N TYR A 69 2.15 -7.66 -29.42
CA TYR A 69 2.46 -6.34 -29.97
C TYR A 69 3.02 -5.38 -28.91
N VAL A 70 2.57 -5.48 -27.66
CA VAL A 70 3.05 -4.62 -26.56
C VAL A 70 4.52 -4.92 -26.26
N GLY A 71 5.37 -3.90 -26.45
CA GLY A 71 6.82 -4.01 -26.29
C GLY A 71 7.56 -4.58 -27.50
N SER A 72 6.89 -4.76 -28.64
CA SER A 72 7.55 -4.99 -29.93
C SER A 72 8.34 -3.76 -30.39
N GLU A 73 9.16 -3.90 -31.44
CA GLU A 73 9.94 -2.79 -32.01
C GLU A 73 9.05 -1.66 -32.56
N ASP A 74 7.84 -1.98 -33.01
CA ASP A 74 6.87 -1.01 -33.53
C ASP A 74 6.06 -0.30 -32.42
N TRP A 75 6.14 -0.80 -31.18
CA TRP A 75 5.39 -0.26 -30.05
C TRP A 75 6.01 1.04 -29.53
N SER A 76 5.25 2.13 -29.55
CA SER A 76 5.70 3.41 -29.01
C SER A 76 5.03 3.74 -27.69
N TRP A 77 5.80 3.65 -26.60
CA TRP A 77 5.30 4.00 -25.27
C TRP A 77 4.86 5.48 -25.16
N GLU A 78 5.37 6.38 -26.01
CA GLU A 78 5.02 7.81 -25.97
C GLU A 78 3.53 8.06 -26.24
N TYR A 79 2.86 7.16 -26.98
CA TYR A 79 1.42 7.26 -27.24
C TYR A 79 0.55 6.64 -26.14
N VAL A 80 1.14 5.92 -25.18
CA VAL A 80 0.43 5.34 -24.05
C VAL A 80 0.39 6.35 -22.90
N ARG A 81 -0.68 7.14 -22.84
CA ARG A 81 -0.88 8.15 -21.78
C ARG A 81 -1.73 7.59 -20.64
N LEU A 82 -1.19 7.63 -19.42
CA LEU A 82 -1.87 7.20 -18.21
C LEU A 82 -2.55 8.38 -17.51
N VAL A 83 -3.86 8.29 -17.33
CA VAL A 83 -4.64 9.36 -16.69
C VAL A 83 -4.72 9.13 -15.18
N PRO A 84 -4.38 10.13 -14.37
CA PRO A 84 -4.58 10.10 -12.92
C PRO A 84 -6.00 9.72 -12.52
N ILE A 85 -6.14 8.97 -11.43
CA ILE A 85 -7.47 8.45 -11.00
C ILE A 85 -8.47 9.59 -10.73
N TRP A 86 -8.00 10.75 -10.28
CA TRP A 86 -8.85 11.91 -9.99
C TRP A 86 -9.24 12.74 -11.22
N GLU A 87 -8.57 12.55 -12.36
CA GLU A 87 -8.90 13.20 -13.64
C GLU A 87 -9.72 12.31 -14.56
N ARG A 88 -9.82 11.01 -14.24
CA ARG A 88 -10.65 10.09 -15.01
C ARG A 88 -12.09 10.60 -14.99
N PRO A 89 -12.76 10.63 -16.16
CA PRO A 89 -14.12 11.07 -16.24
C PRO A 89 -14.94 10.23 -15.28
N SER A 90 -15.53 10.90 -14.29
CA SER A 90 -16.54 10.31 -13.43
C SER A 90 -17.74 10.05 -14.33
N ASN A 91 -17.73 8.93 -15.05
CA ASN A 91 -18.78 8.60 -16.00
C ASN A 91 -20.12 8.76 -15.27
N SER A 92 -20.86 9.79 -15.67
CA SER A 92 -22.03 10.38 -15.01
C SER A 92 -23.24 9.46 -14.98
N ASN A 93 -23.10 8.25 -15.52
CA ASN A 93 -24.07 7.17 -15.43
C ASN A 93 -23.44 5.98 -14.69
N GLY A 94 -23.27 6.13 -13.38
CA GLY A 94 -23.09 5.01 -12.47
C GLY A 94 -21.77 4.23 -12.53
N ALA A 95 -20.77 4.59 -13.35
CA ALA A 95 -19.55 3.76 -13.45
C ALA A 95 -18.51 4.00 -12.35
N ALA A 96 -18.52 5.17 -11.70
CA ALA A 96 -17.79 5.36 -10.43
C ALA A 96 -18.41 4.48 -9.32
N LEU A 97 -19.73 4.32 -9.35
CA LEU A 97 -20.42 3.34 -8.53
C LEU A 97 -20.11 1.92 -9.01
N VAL A 98 -20.11 1.59 -10.30
CA VAL A 98 -19.83 0.22 -10.82
C VAL A 98 -18.37 -0.21 -10.67
N SER A 99 -17.38 0.68 -10.63
CA SER A 99 -15.98 0.28 -10.34
C SER A 99 -15.76 0.04 -8.83
N LEU A 100 -16.37 0.87 -7.97
CA LEU A 100 -16.46 0.62 -6.52
C LEU A 100 -17.37 -0.58 -6.20
N PHE A 101 -18.43 -0.80 -6.98
CA PHE A 101 -19.33 -1.95 -6.88
C PHE A 101 -18.74 -3.16 -7.57
N LYS A 102 -17.80 -3.10 -8.51
CA LYS A 102 -17.10 -4.30 -9.04
C LYS A 102 -15.94 -4.70 -8.16
N GLN A 103 -15.21 -3.75 -7.58
CA GLN A 103 -14.38 -4.03 -6.41
C GLN A 103 -15.27 -4.62 -5.30
N GLY A 104 -16.44 -4.03 -5.05
CA GLY A 104 -17.45 -4.52 -4.10
C GLY A 104 -18.17 -5.84 -4.48
N ILE A 105 -18.31 -6.20 -5.75
CA ILE A 105 -19.05 -7.38 -6.25
C ILE A 105 -18.11 -8.55 -6.45
N ASN A 106 -16.87 -8.31 -6.87
CA ASN A 106 -15.80 -9.30 -6.74
C ASN A 106 -15.56 -9.61 -5.26
N LEU A 107 -15.65 -8.59 -4.37
CA LEU A 107 -15.77 -8.80 -2.92
C LEU A 107 -17.08 -9.55 -2.54
N LEU A 108 -18.25 -9.30 -3.12
CA LEU A 108 -19.52 -10.02 -2.80
C LEU A 108 -19.56 -11.48 -3.31
N ARG A 109 -18.78 -11.84 -4.32
CA ARG A 109 -18.71 -13.21 -4.85
C ARG A 109 -17.79 -14.10 -4.00
N GLU A 110 -16.85 -13.48 -3.28
CA GLU A 110 -15.96 -14.10 -2.29
C GLU A 110 -16.52 -13.98 -0.84
N GLU A 111 -17.36 -12.97 -0.56
CA GLU A 111 -17.99 -12.71 0.74
C GLU A 111 -19.45 -13.19 0.81
N GLY A 112 -19.71 -14.29 1.53
CA GLY A 112 -21.06 -14.63 1.99
C GLY A 112 -21.77 -13.42 2.65
N GLY A 113 -22.99 -13.13 2.20
CA GLY A 113 -23.59 -11.80 2.22
C GLY A 113 -24.32 -11.33 3.49
N SER A 114 -24.66 -10.02 3.47
CA SER A 114 -25.72 -9.27 4.19
C SER A 114 -25.23 -8.00 4.90
N MET A 115 -24.18 -8.07 5.72
CA MET A 115 -23.73 -6.94 6.57
C MET A 115 -23.05 -5.80 5.81
N THR A 116 -22.31 -6.11 4.74
CA THR A 116 -21.63 -5.12 3.88
C THR A 116 -22.63 -4.32 3.03
N PHE A 117 -23.71 -4.97 2.60
CA PHE A 117 -24.80 -4.35 1.85
C PHE A 117 -25.52 -3.25 2.67
N VAL A 118 -25.77 -3.53 3.95
CA VAL A 118 -26.39 -2.60 4.91
C VAL A 118 -25.56 -1.33 5.10
N LYS A 119 -24.23 -1.45 5.27
CA LYS A 119 -23.33 -0.30 5.48
C LYS A 119 -23.17 0.55 4.23
N THR A 120 -23.07 -0.10 3.07
CA THR A 120 -22.96 0.57 1.77
C THR A 120 -24.23 1.35 1.43
N ILE A 121 -25.40 0.77 1.68
CA ILE A 121 -26.68 1.47 1.49
C ILE A 121 -26.82 2.64 2.47
N LYS A 122 -26.44 2.50 3.74
CA LYS A 122 -26.46 3.62 4.71
C LYS A 122 -25.56 4.78 4.31
N PHE A 123 -24.37 4.50 3.77
CA PHE A 123 -23.46 5.51 3.25
C PHE A 123 -24.06 6.24 2.03
N LEU A 124 -24.70 5.49 1.12
CA LEU A 124 -25.38 6.04 -0.06
C LEU A 124 -26.59 6.91 0.29
N ILE A 125 -27.42 6.49 1.25
CA ILE A 125 -28.59 7.28 1.72
C ILE A 125 -28.16 8.64 2.28
N ARG A 126 -26.98 8.72 2.93
CA ARG A 126 -26.45 9.97 3.49
C ARG A 126 -25.94 10.97 2.45
N ARG A 127 -25.69 10.54 1.21
CA ARG A 127 -25.10 11.37 0.15
C ARG A 127 -26.06 11.69 -1.00
N LEU A 128 -27.25 11.09 -1.04
CA LEU A 128 -28.25 11.44 -2.05
C LEU A 128 -29.02 12.70 -1.64
N PRO A 129 -29.23 13.67 -2.56
CA PRO A 129 -30.03 14.87 -2.27
C PRO A 129 -31.46 14.48 -1.89
N MET A 130 -31.91 15.03 -0.78
CA MET A 130 -33.17 14.68 -0.12
C MET A 130 -34.34 15.44 -0.76
N GLU A 131 -34.91 14.96 -1.88
CA GLU A 131 -36.27 15.29 -2.42
C GLU A 131 -36.60 14.44 -3.68
N PRO A 132 -37.88 14.12 -3.99
CA PRO A 132 -38.62 13.04 -3.34
C PRO A 132 -38.71 11.79 -4.23
N LEU A 133 -37.84 10.81 -3.97
CA LEU A 133 -38.04 9.42 -4.41
C LEU A 133 -38.68 8.61 -3.28
N SER A 134 -40.00 8.79 -3.09
CA SER A 134 -40.80 8.08 -2.07
C SER A 134 -40.78 6.56 -2.27
N HIS A 135 -40.70 6.09 -3.51
CA HIS A 135 -40.74 4.67 -3.84
C HIS A 135 -39.44 3.94 -3.49
N THR A 136 -38.29 4.60 -3.68
CA THR A 136 -36.97 4.05 -3.36
C THR A 136 -36.76 3.93 -1.85
N LYS A 137 -37.29 4.87 -1.05
CA LYS A 137 -37.27 4.78 0.43
C LYS A 137 -38.07 3.58 0.94
N TYR A 138 -39.23 3.28 0.36
CA TYR A 138 -40.06 2.15 0.76
C TYR A 138 -39.37 0.80 0.49
N MET A 139 -38.82 0.63 -0.71
CA MET A 139 -38.09 -0.58 -1.11
C MET A 139 -36.87 -0.85 -0.22
N ILE A 140 -36.12 0.21 0.10
CA ILE A 140 -34.94 0.13 0.96
C ILE A 140 -35.34 -0.18 2.42
N GLY A 141 -36.41 0.44 2.94
CA GLY A 141 -36.93 0.19 4.28
C GLY A 141 -37.35 -1.27 4.48
N ALA A 142 -38.08 -1.85 3.51
CA ALA A 142 -38.50 -3.25 3.56
C ALA A 142 -37.32 -4.25 3.56
N ALA A 143 -36.25 -3.93 2.82
CA ALA A 143 -35.03 -4.73 2.81
C ALA A 143 -34.27 -4.68 4.16
N PHE A 144 -34.24 -3.52 4.83
CA PHE A 144 -33.60 -3.38 6.14
C PHE A 144 -34.36 -4.13 7.26
N SER A 145 -35.70 -4.15 7.22
CA SER A 145 -36.49 -4.87 8.23
C SER A 145 -36.26 -6.38 8.19
N ARG A 146 -36.24 -6.98 6.98
CA ARG A 146 -35.97 -8.43 6.81
C ARG A 146 -34.54 -8.82 7.22
N LEU A 147 -33.56 -7.94 6.98
CA LEU A 147 -32.17 -8.17 7.40
C LEU A 147 -31.97 -8.02 8.91
N GLY A 148 -32.75 -7.15 9.56
CA GLY A 148 -32.74 -6.97 11.01
C GLY A 148 -33.27 -8.17 11.78
N GLU A 149 -34.25 -8.89 11.25
CA GLU A 149 -34.80 -10.11 11.86
C GLU A 149 -33.84 -11.30 11.72
N LEU A 150 -33.21 -11.49 10.56
CA LEU A 150 -32.22 -12.55 10.33
C LEU A 150 -31.00 -12.43 11.25
N ASN A 151 -30.52 -11.21 11.50
CA ASN A 151 -29.32 -10.98 12.32
C ASN A 151 -29.59 -11.11 13.84
N ARG A 152 -30.84 -10.96 14.29
CA ARG A 152 -31.21 -11.22 15.71
C ARG A 152 -31.26 -12.72 15.98
N ASN A 153 -31.89 -13.48 15.08
CA ASN A 153 -32.02 -14.94 15.24
C ASN A 153 -30.65 -15.64 15.24
N VAL A 154 -29.70 -15.20 14.40
CA VAL A 154 -28.33 -15.76 14.41
C VAL A 154 -27.56 -15.39 15.68
N ARG A 155 -27.76 -14.17 16.21
CA ARG A 155 -27.00 -13.66 17.36
C ARG A 155 -27.47 -14.25 18.70
N ASP A 156 -28.74 -14.62 18.80
CA ASP A 156 -29.31 -15.24 20.00
C ASP A 156 -28.98 -16.74 20.08
N ASP A 157 -28.92 -17.46 18.95
CA ASP A 157 -28.44 -18.86 18.92
C ASP A 157 -26.94 -18.98 19.24
N THR A 158 -26.13 -18.00 18.84
CA THR A 158 -24.66 -18.08 19.03
C THR A 158 -24.22 -17.73 20.46
N LYS A 159 -25.04 -16.99 21.23
CA LYS A 159 -24.69 -16.55 22.59
C LYS A 159 -24.81 -17.64 23.66
N HIS A 160 -25.60 -18.68 23.41
CA HIS A 160 -25.85 -19.73 24.41
C HIS A 160 -24.91 -20.94 24.32
N THR A 161 -24.04 -21.03 23.29
CA THR A 161 -23.15 -22.19 23.09
C THR A 161 -21.66 -21.90 23.37
N ILE A 162 -21.24 -20.64 23.52
CA ILE A 162 -19.82 -20.27 23.65
C ILE A 162 -19.48 -19.92 25.11
N GLY A 163 -19.66 -20.91 25.99
CA GLY A 163 -19.15 -20.89 27.37
C GLY A 163 -17.84 -21.66 27.55
N ALA A 164 -17.33 -22.28 26.48
CA ALA A 164 -16.03 -22.95 26.48
C ALA A 164 -14.98 -22.02 25.87
N THR A 165 -13.96 -21.71 26.67
CA THR A 165 -12.74 -21.02 26.29
C THR A 165 -11.99 -21.84 25.23
N PHE A 166 -12.42 -21.75 23.98
CA PHE A 166 -11.64 -22.28 22.86
C PHE A 166 -10.47 -21.33 22.62
N SER A 167 -9.32 -21.62 23.24
CA SER A 167 -8.03 -21.14 22.76
C SER A 167 -7.75 -21.85 21.44
N GLN A 168 -8.25 -21.28 20.34
CA GLN A 168 -7.81 -21.75 19.03
C GLN A 168 -6.38 -21.22 18.86
N GLU A 169 -5.39 -22.11 19.00
CA GLU A 169 -4.03 -21.83 18.55
C GLU A 169 -4.12 -21.35 17.11
N SER A 170 -3.65 -20.13 16.88
CA SER A 170 -3.63 -19.52 15.56
C SER A 170 -2.22 -19.03 15.29
N PHE A 171 -1.82 -19.03 14.04
CA PHE A 171 -0.57 -18.40 13.64
C PHE A 171 -0.86 -16.96 13.21
N ARG A 172 0.08 -16.06 13.49
CA ARG A 172 -0.02 -14.68 13.08
C ARG A 172 1.35 -14.13 12.69
N ALA A 173 1.41 -13.55 11.48
CA ALA A 173 2.62 -12.88 11.01
C ALA A 173 3.13 -11.85 12.03
N LEU A 174 4.41 -11.96 12.38
CA LEU A 174 5.13 -11.09 13.31
C LEU A 174 4.91 -9.59 13.02
N PRO A 175 5.07 -9.07 11.78
CA PRO A 175 4.81 -7.66 11.51
C PRO A 175 3.38 -7.21 11.86
N ALA A 176 2.40 -8.11 11.77
CA ALA A 176 1.02 -7.81 12.16
C ALA A 176 0.82 -7.83 13.68
N ILE A 177 1.64 -8.57 14.43
CA ILE A 177 1.67 -8.49 15.90
C ILE A 177 2.29 -7.17 16.32
N LEU A 178 3.47 -6.83 15.79
CA LEU A 178 4.19 -5.59 16.09
C LEU A 178 3.36 -4.35 15.74
N ASN A 179 2.68 -4.34 14.59
CA ASN A 179 1.82 -3.23 14.19
C ASN A 179 0.65 -3.00 15.15
N ASP A 180 0.08 -4.07 15.71
CA ASP A 180 -1.01 -3.94 16.68
C ASP A 180 -0.54 -3.29 17.98
N GLN A 181 0.76 -3.21 18.24
CA GLN A 181 1.32 -2.59 19.44
C GLN A 181 1.45 -1.06 19.33
N PHE A 182 0.98 -0.46 18.23
CA PHE A 182 0.89 0.99 18.10
C PHE A 182 -0.44 1.54 18.60
N THR A 183 -0.43 2.78 19.10
CA THR A 183 -1.64 3.56 19.35
C THR A 183 -2.19 4.15 18.05
N GLN A 184 -3.41 4.70 18.10
CA GLN A 184 -3.95 5.50 17.00
C GLN A 184 -3.11 6.76 16.70
N ALA A 185 -2.36 7.25 17.69
CA ALA A 185 -1.42 8.36 17.54
C ALA A 185 -0.06 7.92 16.98
N GLY A 186 0.16 6.62 16.71
CA GLY A 186 1.42 6.10 16.17
C GLY A 186 2.52 5.89 17.20
N MET A 187 2.21 5.93 18.50
CA MET A 187 3.17 5.64 19.56
C MET A 187 3.29 4.12 19.73
N PHE A 188 4.52 3.61 19.81
CA PHE A 188 4.77 2.20 20.08
C PHE A 188 4.66 1.95 21.59
N GLU A 189 3.83 0.98 21.99
CA GLU A 189 3.50 0.74 23.40
C GLU A 189 4.31 -0.39 24.03
N ARG A 190 5.24 -1.01 23.30
CA ARG A 190 5.91 -2.25 23.73
C ARG A 190 7.44 -2.14 23.69
N ASN A 191 8.00 -1.06 24.22
CA ASN A 191 9.45 -0.92 24.32
C ASN A 191 10.09 -1.98 25.24
N ASP A 192 9.31 -2.61 26.11
CA ASP A 192 9.73 -3.79 26.88
C ASP A 192 10.05 -5.00 26.00
N LEU A 193 9.34 -5.19 24.89
CA LEU A 193 9.72 -6.19 23.88
C LEU A 193 11.10 -5.89 23.29
N VAL A 194 11.38 -4.62 22.98
CA VAL A 194 12.66 -4.19 22.40
C VAL A 194 13.80 -4.39 23.41
N VAL A 195 13.57 -4.06 24.67
CA VAL A 195 14.50 -4.34 25.77
C VAL A 195 14.75 -5.84 25.92
N SER A 196 13.71 -6.67 25.80
CA SER A 196 13.83 -8.14 25.87
C SER A 196 14.70 -8.68 24.73
N VAL A 197 14.51 -8.17 23.52
CA VAL A 197 15.34 -8.50 22.34
C VAL A 197 16.79 -8.11 22.58
N LEU A 198 17.05 -6.87 23.01
CA LEU A 198 18.41 -6.38 23.31
C LEU A 198 19.13 -7.24 24.36
N ALA A 199 18.41 -7.70 25.37
CA ALA A 199 18.97 -8.56 26.41
C ALA A 199 19.36 -9.94 25.89
N GLN A 200 18.52 -10.55 25.04
CA GLN A 200 18.82 -11.81 24.38
C GLN A 200 20.00 -11.68 23.41
N GLU A 201 20.15 -10.51 22.79
CA GLU A 201 21.32 -10.15 21.97
C GLU A 201 22.58 -9.88 22.82
N GLY A 202 22.49 -9.95 24.15
CA GLY A 202 23.62 -9.80 25.06
C GLY A 202 24.00 -8.35 25.39
N THR A 203 23.10 -7.39 25.17
CA THR A 203 23.36 -5.98 25.48
C THR A 203 23.28 -5.73 27.00
N GLU A 204 24.35 -5.21 27.61
CA GLU A 204 24.44 -4.95 29.06
C GLU A 204 23.40 -3.93 29.59
N LEU A 205 22.76 -3.16 28.72
CA LEU A 205 21.71 -2.20 29.05
C LEU A 205 20.42 -2.86 29.57
N ALA A 206 20.24 -4.16 29.33
CA ALA A 206 18.99 -4.85 29.60
C ALA A 206 19.24 -6.13 30.41
N ASP A 207 19.17 -6.05 31.74
CA ASP A 207 18.94 -7.24 32.57
C ASP A 207 17.42 -7.50 32.62
N PRO A 208 16.88 -8.49 31.88
CA PRO A 208 15.44 -8.75 31.81
C PRO A 208 14.84 -9.04 33.18
N LYS A 209 15.63 -9.68 34.06
CA LYS A 209 15.19 -10.12 35.38
C LYS A 209 14.87 -8.94 36.31
N ARG A 210 15.38 -7.76 35.99
CA ARG A 210 15.06 -6.53 36.73
C ARG A 210 13.80 -5.83 36.22
N LEU A 211 13.39 -6.08 34.98
CA LEU A 211 12.38 -5.26 34.29
C LEU A 211 11.09 -6.00 34.01
N LEU A 212 11.14 -7.34 33.94
CA LEU A 212 9.99 -8.18 33.59
C LEU A 212 9.71 -9.16 34.72
N THR A 213 8.65 -8.90 35.47
CA THR A 213 8.11 -9.82 36.49
C THR A 213 7.03 -10.74 35.91
N GLU A 214 6.91 -10.81 34.58
CA GLU A 214 5.90 -11.63 33.94
C GLU A 214 6.21 -13.11 34.16
N ALA A 215 5.16 -13.90 34.37
CA ALA A 215 5.30 -15.35 34.37
C ALA A 215 5.76 -15.80 32.97
N GLU A 216 6.75 -16.68 32.92
CA GLU A 216 7.16 -17.31 31.67
C GLU A 216 5.96 -18.05 31.07
N THR A 217 5.57 -17.67 29.84
CA THR A 217 4.55 -18.37 29.06
C THR A 217 5.18 -18.93 27.79
N GLU A 218 4.80 -20.14 27.41
CA GLU A 218 5.31 -20.82 26.21
C GLU A 218 4.72 -20.25 24.90
N THR A 219 3.63 -19.49 24.98
CA THR A 219 2.92 -18.93 23.82
C THR A 219 2.71 -17.41 23.97
N VAL A 220 2.53 -16.73 22.84
CA VAL A 220 2.20 -15.30 22.81
C VAL A 220 0.70 -15.13 22.92
N HIS A 221 0.23 -14.49 24.00
CA HIS A 221 -1.20 -14.26 24.20
C HIS A 221 -1.59 -12.88 23.67
N LEU A 222 -2.63 -12.81 22.84
CA LEU A 222 -3.16 -11.58 22.29
C LEU A 222 -4.61 -11.35 22.70
N SER A 223 -4.97 -10.09 22.88
CA SER A 223 -6.36 -9.65 23.07
C SER A 223 -7.17 -9.81 21.77
N GLU A 224 -8.49 -9.59 21.84
CA GLU A 224 -9.34 -9.53 20.64
C GLU A 224 -8.92 -8.43 19.65
N SER A 225 -8.33 -7.33 20.16
CA SER A 225 -7.76 -6.25 19.36
C SER A 225 -6.33 -6.52 18.90
N GLY A 226 -5.71 -7.63 19.35
CA GLY A 226 -4.37 -8.06 18.97
C GLY A 226 -3.24 -7.45 19.79
N LYS A 227 -3.55 -6.73 20.86
CA LYS A 227 -2.57 -6.26 21.86
C LYS A 227 -2.03 -7.44 22.65
N ILE A 228 -0.75 -7.42 22.99
CA ILE A 228 -0.13 -8.52 23.75
C ILE A 228 -0.61 -8.50 25.21
N LEU A 229 -1.05 -9.66 25.69
CA LEU A 229 -1.50 -9.96 27.05
C LEU A 229 -0.41 -10.64 27.90
N ALA A 230 0.42 -11.47 27.26
CA ALA A 230 1.54 -12.21 27.86
C ALA A 230 2.45 -12.76 26.75
N GLY A 231 3.62 -13.31 27.11
CA GLY A 231 4.55 -13.97 26.17
C GLY A 231 5.51 -13.02 25.47
N VAL A 232 5.90 -11.93 26.14
CA VAL A 232 6.83 -10.92 25.62
C VAL A 232 8.21 -11.51 25.39
N GLN A 233 8.70 -12.27 26.37
CA GLN A 233 9.99 -12.95 26.30
C GLN A 233 10.00 -13.97 25.16
N GLN A 234 8.94 -14.78 25.06
CA GLN A 234 8.77 -15.75 23.97
C GLN A 234 8.75 -15.06 22.60
N LEU A 235 8.08 -13.92 22.47
CA LEU A 235 8.08 -13.14 21.24
C LEU A 235 9.47 -12.58 20.92
N ALA A 236 10.20 -12.10 21.93
CA ALA A 236 11.57 -11.65 21.76
C ALA A 236 12.49 -12.80 21.31
N ASP A 237 12.38 -13.98 21.93
CA ASP A 237 13.19 -15.17 21.57
C ASP A 237 13.00 -15.51 20.09
N LEU A 238 11.74 -15.51 19.64
CA LEU A 238 11.39 -15.75 18.23
C LEU A 238 11.96 -14.67 17.30
N ILE A 239 12.01 -13.40 17.73
CA ILE A 239 12.58 -12.31 16.94
C ILE A 239 14.09 -12.47 16.80
N VAL A 240 14.80 -12.81 17.87
CA VAL A 240 16.25 -13.02 17.85
C VAL A 240 16.60 -14.25 17.01
N GLU A 241 15.90 -15.38 17.23
CA GLU A 241 16.08 -16.58 16.41
C GLU A 241 15.83 -16.31 14.92
N TYR A 242 14.86 -15.44 14.62
CA TYR A 242 14.57 -15.02 13.25
C TYR A 242 15.65 -14.10 12.67
N GLY A 243 16.19 -13.17 13.46
CA GLY A 243 17.27 -12.27 13.04
C GLY A 243 18.57 -13.00 12.68
N ASP A 244 18.82 -14.15 13.32
CA ASP A 244 19.97 -15.01 13.00
C ASP A 244 19.81 -15.77 11.67
N ARG A 245 18.60 -15.84 11.09
CA ARG A 245 18.38 -16.49 9.79
C ARG A 245 18.93 -15.59 8.68
N LEU A 246 19.68 -16.19 7.75
CA LEU A 246 20.36 -15.47 6.69
C LEU A 246 19.38 -14.60 5.86
N PRO A 247 19.78 -13.37 5.47
CA PRO A 247 18.99 -12.54 4.58
C PRO A 247 18.74 -13.28 3.26
N GLY A 248 17.48 -13.62 2.96
CA GLY A 248 17.11 -14.23 1.68
C GLY A 248 16.12 -15.39 1.70
N GLU A 249 15.80 -15.95 2.87
CA GLU A 249 14.93 -17.15 2.95
C GLU A 249 13.58 -16.92 3.65
N ALA A 250 13.40 -15.79 4.33
CA ALA A 250 12.25 -15.62 5.20
C ALA A 250 11.07 -14.90 4.53
N THR A 251 10.13 -15.71 4.05
CA THR A 251 8.70 -15.39 4.14
C THR A 251 8.36 -15.02 5.59
N SER A 252 7.48 -14.03 5.80
CA SER A 252 7.09 -13.50 7.12
C SER A 252 7.06 -14.56 8.23
N LEU A 253 7.73 -14.32 9.37
CA LEU A 253 7.66 -15.20 10.54
C LEU A 253 6.22 -15.30 11.04
N ASP A 254 5.64 -16.49 10.99
CA ASP A 254 4.35 -16.79 11.59
C ASP A 254 4.53 -17.22 13.03
N VAL A 255 4.01 -16.42 13.95
CA VAL A 255 4.14 -16.63 15.40
C VAL A 255 2.92 -17.40 15.90
N PRO A 256 3.11 -18.49 16.68
CA PRO A 256 2.00 -19.15 17.36
C PRO A 256 1.42 -18.22 18.43
N ILE A 257 0.11 -18.00 18.37
CA ILE A 257 -0.61 -17.11 19.29
C ILE A 257 -1.83 -17.80 19.91
N GLU A 258 -2.14 -17.38 21.12
CA GLU A 258 -3.41 -17.65 21.78
C GLU A 258 -4.22 -16.36 21.90
N ARG A 259 -5.53 -16.44 21.63
CA ARG A 259 -6.43 -15.29 21.80
C ARG A 259 -7.26 -15.45 23.05
N SER A 260 -7.31 -14.42 23.88
CA SER A 260 -8.16 -14.42 25.08
C SER A 260 -8.76 -13.05 25.37
N ARG A 261 -9.77 -13.04 26.24
CA ARG A 261 -10.42 -11.82 26.77
C ARG A 261 -9.68 -11.39 28.04
N GLY A 262 -8.42 -10.99 27.87
CA GLY A 262 -7.63 -10.37 28.94
C GLY A 262 -7.51 -8.86 28.74
N GLU A 263 -7.15 -8.16 29.81
CA GLU A 263 -6.67 -6.78 29.72
C GLU A 263 -5.26 -6.79 29.11
N PRO A 264 -4.98 -5.96 28.07
CA PRO A 264 -3.63 -5.73 27.57
C PRO A 264 -2.63 -5.44 28.68
N LEU A 265 -1.38 -5.87 28.48
CA LEU A 265 -0.28 -5.44 29.35
C LEU A 265 -0.19 -3.92 29.38
N GLN A 266 0.24 -3.38 30.52
CA GLN A 266 0.44 -1.95 30.68
C GLN A 266 1.41 -1.45 29.58
N PRO A 267 1.03 -0.39 28.83
CA PRO A 267 1.91 0.20 27.82
C PRO A 267 3.26 0.62 28.40
N ARG A 268 4.32 0.28 27.68
CA ARG A 268 5.72 0.65 27.91
C ARG A 268 6.16 1.56 26.76
N THR A 269 5.73 2.82 26.84
CA THR A 269 5.92 3.87 25.82
C THR A 269 7.33 4.50 25.90
N ASP A 270 7.58 5.55 25.12
CA ASP A 270 8.82 6.34 25.20
C ASP A 270 9.00 7.02 26.56
N GLU A 271 7.90 7.42 27.21
CA GLU A 271 7.90 7.95 28.58
C GLU A 271 8.47 6.92 29.56
N TRP A 272 7.97 5.69 29.50
CA TRP A 272 8.51 4.59 30.32
C TRP A 272 10.00 4.36 30.08
N VAL A 273 10.45 4.43 28.82
CA VAL A 273 11.87 4.31 28.48
C VAL A 273 12.68 5.43 29.15
N SER A 274 12.23 6.69 29.03
CA SER A 274 12.93 7.84 29.62
C SER A 274 12.96 7.86 31.15
N GLU A 275 11.96 7.24 31.80
CA GLU A 275 11.93 7.09 33.27
C GLU A 275 12.80 5.94 33.77
N THR A 276 13.00 4.92 32.93
CA THR A 276 13.66 3.66 33.32
C THR A 276 15.14 3.64 32.93
N PHE A 277 15.51 4.29 31.83
CA PHE A 277 16.85 4.28 31.26
C PHE A 277 17.41 5.69 31.16
N ASP A 278 18.74 5.81 31.20
CA ASP A 278 19.41 7.07 30.89
C ASP A 278 19.30 7.41 29.39
N ASP A 279 19.82 8.58 29.00
CA ASP A 279 19.77 9.06 27.61
C ASP A 279 20.45 8.08 26.64
N THR A 280 21.52 7.42 27.08
CA THR A 280 22.27 6.45 26.26
C THR A 280 21.43 5.19 26.02
N GLY A 281 20.86 4.62 27.08
CA GLY A 281 19.97 3.47 26.99
C GLY A 281 18.70 3.78 26.18
N SER A 282 18.12 4.96 26.37
CA SER A 282 16.96 5.43 25.61
C SER A 282 17.25 5.52 24.11
N ALA A 283 18.43 6.02 23.74
CA ALA A 283 18.87 6.09 22.35
C ALA A 283 19.06 4.69 21.74
N VAL A 284 19.70 3.76 22.46
CA VAL A 284 19.90 2.38 22.01
C VAL A 284 18.57 1.64 21.82
N ILE A 285 17.63 1.79 22.76
CA ILE A 285 16.29 1.19 22.66
C ILE A 285 15.53 1.77 21.46
N THR A 286 15.59 3.08 21.27
CA THR A 286 14.95 3.76 20.14
C THR A 286 15.52 3.26 18.80
N GLN A 287 16.84 3.21 18.70
CA GLN A 287 17.53 2.74 17.50
C GLN A 287 17.19 1.27 17.20
N ARG A 288 17.25 0.38 18.20
CA ARG A 288 16.93 -1.04 18.00
C ARG A 288 15.46 -1.23 17.63
N ARG A 289 14.53 -0.47 18.23
CA ARG A 289 13.12 -0.49 17.83
C ARG A 289 12.96 -0.19 16.35
N GLU A 290 13.57 0.88 15.86
CA GLU A 290 13.47 1.27 14.44
C GLU A 290 14.05 0.20 13.51
N GLN A 291 15.18 -0.39 13.89
CA GLN A 291 15.80 -1.50 13.17
C GLN A 291 14.87 -2.72 13.15
N LEU A 292 14.33 -3.12 14.30
CA LEU A 292 13.41 -4.26 14.44
C LEU A 292 12.17 -4.09 13.57
N LEU A 293 11.59 -2.88 13.51
CA LEU A 293 10.44 -2.60 12.64
C LEU A 293 10.78 -2.75 11.15
N LYS A 294 12.00 -2.40 10.72
CA LYS A 294 12.47 -2.60 9.34
C LYS A 294 12.70 -4.08 9.03
N GLU A 295 13.41 -4.78 9.92
CA GLU A 295 13.75 -6.21 9.78
C GLU A 295 12.50 -7.10 9.74
N CYS A 296 11.51 -6.79 10.58
CA CYS A 296 10.28 -7.57 10.65
C CYS A 296 9.27 -7.20 9.56
N GLY A 297 9.55 -6.23 8.68
CA GLY A 297 8.62 -5.78 7.64
C GLY A 297 7.43 -4.96 8.18
N THR A 298 7.53 -4.41 9.38
CA THR A 298 6.51 -3.50 9.95
C THR A 298 6.63 -2.08 9.39
N ALA A 299 7.84 -1.63 9.07
CA ALA A 299 8.08 -0.34 8.42
C ALA A 299 7.61 -0.36 6.96
N PHE A 300 6.97 0.72 6.52
CA PHE A 300 6.60 0.90 5.12
C PHE A 300 7.69 1.63 4.35
N TYR A 301 7.71 1.44 3.04
CA TYR A 301 8.71 2.04 2.16
C TYR A 301 8.03 2.92 1.11
N LEU A 302 8.53 4.14 0.99
CA LEU A 302 8.15 5.12 -0.02
C LEU A 302 9.36 5.36 -0.93
N PHE A 303 9.23 4.94 -2.18
CA PHE A 303 10.20 5.15 -3.24
C PHE A 303 9.88 6.46 -3.94
N LEU A 304 10.87 7.35 -3.98
CA LEU A 304 10.92 8.51 -4.86
C LEU A 304 11.76 8.10 -6.08
N TRP A 305 11.11 8.09 -7.24
CA TRP A 305 11.68 7.59 -8.48
C TRP A 305 12.47 8.69 -9.22
N PRO A 306 13.28 8.32 -10.24
CA PRO A 306 14.09 9.28 -10.99
C PRO A 306 13.33 10.50 -11.53
N ALA A 307 12.10 10.31 -11.99
CA ALA A 307 11.25 11.39 -12.50
C ALA A 307 10.91 12.48 -11.45
N ALA A 308 11.19 12.25 -10.19
CA ALA A 308 10.96 13.21 -9.11
C ALA A 308 12.24 13.71 -8.44
N GLN A 309 13.43 13.44 -9.02
CA GLN A 309 14.71 13.68 -8.37
C GLN A 309 14.92 15.12 -7.91
N GLU A 310 14.44 16.09 -8.68
CA GLU A 310 14.55 17.53 -8.37
C GLU A 310 13.66 17.94 -7.20
N TYR A 311 12.70 17.09 -6.82
CA TYR A 311 11.69 17.33 -5.79
C TYR A 311 11.83 16.37 -4.61
N PHE A 312 12.92 15.61 -4.49
CA PHE A 312 13.07 14.61 -3.42
C PHE A 312 12.90 15.21 -2.01
N ASP A 313 13.57 16.32 -1.73
CA ASP A 313 13.49 16.96 -0.40
C ASP A 313 12.08 17.50 -0.11
N GLU A 314 11.42 18.06 -1.12
CA GLU A 314 10.04 18.57 -1.02
C GLU A 314 9.06 17.43 -0.75
N ILE A 315 9.17 16.32 -1.48
CA ILE A 315 8.29 15.16 -1.32
C ILE A 315 8.55 14.47 0.02
N GLU A 316 9.80 14.39 0.47
CA GLU A 316 10.13 13.89 1.80
C GLU A 316 9.50 14.74 2.89
N ARG A 317 9.52 16.08 2.78
CA ARG A 317 8.83 16.98 3.70
C ARG A 317 7.32 16.69 3.72
N LEU A 318 6.68 16.58 2.55
CA LEU A 318 5.27 16.22 2.43
C LEU A 318 4.94 14.85 3.06
N ALA A 319 5.87 13.90 3.00
CA ALA A 319 5.72 12.59 3.63
C ALA A 319 5.85 12.67 5.16
N ARG A 320 6.78 13.48 5.68
CA ARG A 320 6.96 13.73 7.13
C ARG A 320 5.73 14.36 7.78
N ASP A 321 4.97 15.18 7.05
CA ASP A 321 3.72 15.77 7.54
C ASP A 321 2.60 14.73 7.73
N ARG A 322 2.72 13.55 7.09
CA ARG A 322 1.69 12.50 7.05
C ARG A 322 2.09 11.22 7.80
N GLY A 323 3.35 11.10 8.20
CA GLY A 323 3.89 9.92 8.89
C GLY A 323 5.28 10.19 9.44
N SER A 324 5.83 9.26 10.22
CA SER A 324 7.18 9.44 10.78
C SER A 324 8.21 8.80 9.84
N VAL A 325 8.95 9.61 9.08
CA VAL A 325 10.12 9.11 8.32
C VAL A 325 11.19 8.68 9.31
N ILE A 326 11.58 7.42 9.24
CA ILE A 326 12.60 6.79 10.08
C ILE A 326 13.98 6.98 9.46
N ASP A 327 14.10 6.73 8.15
CA ASP A 327 15.35 6.88 7.42
C ASP A 327 15.07 7.30 5.96
N SER A 328 16.02 8.00 5.39
CA SER A 328 16.01 8.51 4.02
C SER A 328 17.35 8.21 3.37
N THR A 329 17.36 7.29 2.40
CA THR A 329 18.58 6.82 1.75
C THR A 329 18.49 6.96 0.23
N ASP A 330 19.52 7.55 -0.36
CA ASP A 330 19.67 7.69 -1.80
C ASP A 330 20.49 6.53 -2.40
N TYR A 331 19.98 5.98 -3.51
CA TYR A 331 20.63 4.89 -4.24
C TYR A 331 20.85 5.29 -5.70
N ARG A 332 21.95 4.80 -6.26
CA ARG A 332 22.25 4.92 -7.70
C ARG A 332 22.16 3.54 -8.35
N LEU A 333 21.29 3.41 -9.35
CA LEU A 333 20.87 2.14 -9.95
C LEU A 333 21.35 1.98 -11.40
N ASP A 334 22.61 2.36 -11.70
CA ASP A 334 23.19 2.30 -13.04
C ASP A 334 23.02 0.90 -13.67
N GLY A 335 22.29 0.84 -14.80
CA GLY A 335 21.98 -0.40 -15.51
C GLY A 335 21.05 -1.38 -14.77
N LYS A 336 20.58 -1.04 -13.56
CA LYS A 336 19.79 -1.93 -12.67
C LYS A 336 18.37 -1.44 -12.41
N LEU A 337 18.07 -0.17 -12.70
CA LEU A 337 16.75 0.44 -12.47
C LEU A 337 15.58 -0.45 -12.91
N ALA A 338 15.62 -0.95 -14.15
CA ALA A 338 14.57 -1.81 -14.70
C ALA A 338 14.42 -3.13 -13.92
N LYS A 339 15.52 -3.75 -13.49
CA LYS A 339 15.50 -4.98 -12.68
C LYS A 339 14.87 -4.70 -11.32
N ILE A 340 15.29 -3.64 -10.64
CA ILE A 340 14.78 -3.25 -9.33
C ILE A 340 13.29 -2.93 -9.38
N ILE A 341 12.81 -2.21 -10.41
CA ILE A 341 11.37 -1.98 -10.59
C ILE A 341 10.62 -3.30 -10.78
N ARG A 342 11.15 -4.25 -11.56
CA ARG A 342 10.49 -5.57 -11.71
C ARG A 342 10.46 -6.34 -10.40
N ASP A 343 11.55 -6.32 -9.64
CA ASP A 343 11.65 -6.99 -8.34
C ASP A 343 10.67 -6.39 -7.34
N ILE A 344 10.57 -5.06 -7.23
CA ILE A 344 9.58 -4.38 -6.36
C ILE A 344 8.16 -4.83 -6.70
N TYR A 345 7.84 -4.94 -7.98
CA TYR A 345 6.51 -5.27 -8.46
C TYR A 345 6.26 -6.78 -8.62
N SER A 346 7.20 -7.66 -8.26
CA SER A 346 7.05 -9.12 -8.41
C SER A 346 6.12 -9.72 -7.35
N VAL A 347 6.02 -9.06 -6.19
CA VAL A 347 5.15 -9.49 -5.08
C VAL A 347 3.70 -9.02 -5.23
N ASP A 348 3.44 -8.09 -6.15
CA ASP A 348 2.09 -7.57 -6.42
C ASP A 348 1.52 -8.14 -7.71
N LYS A 349 0.65 -9.15 -7.56
CA LYS A 349 0.00 -9.84 -8.68
C LYS A 349 -1.01 -8.96 -9.43
N ARG A 350 -1.38 -7.80 -8.88
CA ARG A 350 -2.39 -6.90 -9.47
C ARG A 350 -1.81 -6.03 -10.57
N ASN A 351 -0.48 -5.89 -10.64
CA ASN A 351 0.14 -5.01 -11.63
C ASN A 351 0.27 -5.71 -12.98
N GLU A 352 -0.56 -5.25 -13.92
CA GLU A 352 -0.52 -5.66 -15.32
C GLU A 352 0.90 -5.39 -15.91
N LYS A 353 1.45 -6.37 -16.64
CA LYS A 353 2.86 -6.33 -17.12
C LYS A 353 3.17 -5.03 -17.87
N TRP A 354 2.29 -4.61 -18.76
CA TRP A 354 2.46 -3.42 -19.58
C TRP A 354 2.55 -2.11 -18.77
N VAL A 355 1.88 -2.03 -17.61
CA VAL A 355 1.97 -0.86 -16.72
C VAL A 355 3.38 -0.76 -16.13
N ARG A 356 3.97 -1.90 -15.77
CA ARG A 356 5.36 -1.96 -15.29
C ARG A 356 6.34 -1.61 -16.39
N ASP A 357 6.15 -2.15 -17.58
CA ASP A 357 7.02 -1.89 -18.73
C ASP A 357 6.97 -0.41 -19.14
N LYS A 358 5.76 0.19 -19.20
CA LYS A 358 5.59 1.65 -19.38
C LYS A 358 6.33 2.44 -18.31
N LYS A 359 6.19 2.06 -17.03
CA LYS A 359 6.87 2.74 -15.93
C LYS A 359 8.39 2.66 -16.07
N ILE A 360 8.93 1.50 -16.43
CA ILE A 360 10.36 1.32 -16.67
C ILE A 360 10.82 2.23 -17.82
N HIS A 361 10.10 2.22 -18.94
CA HIS A 361 10.39 3.08 -20.09
C HIS A 361 10.44 4.56 -19.70
N GLU A 362 9.45 5.05 -18.95
CA GLU A 362 9.43 6.45 -18.50
C GLU A 362 10.60 6.77 -17.56
N LEU A 363 10.90 5.90 -16.61
CA LEU A 363 11.94 6.16 -15.61
C LEU A 363 13.36 6.05 -16.17
N GLN A 364 13.57 5.34 -17.28
CA GLN A 364 14.87 5.24 -17.96
C GLN A 364 15.29 6.53 -18.68
N LYS A 365 14.38 7.50 -18.82
CA LYS A 365 14.68 8.83 -19.41
C LYS A 365 15.50 9.72 -18.47
N TYR A 366 15.58 9.37 -17.19
CA TYR A 366 16.20 10.16 -16.12
C TYR A 366 17.47 9.49 -15.60
N GLU A 367 18.28 10.25 -14.84
CA GLU A 367 19.41 9.66 -14.10
C GLU A 367 18.87 8.57 -13.15
N PRO A 368 19.47 7.36 -13.08
CA PRO A 368 18.91 6.23 -12.33
C PRO A 368 19.10 6.35 -10.81
N ARG A 369 18.83 7.54 -10.25
CA ARG A 369 18.86 7.84 -8.83
C ARG A 369 17.46 7.71 -8.24
N ILE A 370 17.37 7.02 -7.10
CA ILE A 370 16.15 6.94 -6.31
C ILE A 370 16.44 7.39 -4.88
N ARG A 371 15.39 7.84 -4.19
CA ARG A 371 15.39 7.98 -2.74
C ARG A 371 14.39 6.99 -2.16
N VAL A 372 14.79 6.28 -1.12
CA VAL A 372 13.90 5.38 -0.39
C VAL A 372 13.73 5.91 1.02
N LEU A 373 12.49 6.22 1.35
CA LEU A 373 12.08 6.61 2.67
C LEU A 373 11.52 5.37 3.37
N SER A 374 12.16 4.96 4.46
CA SER A 374 11.51 4.06 5.41
C SER A 374 10.70 4.93 6.36
N PHE A 375 9.41 4.62 6.53
CA PHE A 375 8.54 5.43 7.36
C PHE A 375 7.56 4.56 8.13
N ARG A 376 7.20 5.07 9.30
CA ARG A 376 6.16 4.52 10.16
C ARG A 376 4.83 5.16 9.76
N LEU A 377 3.89 4.31 9.41
CA LEU A 377 2.51 4.70 9.13
C LEU A 377 1.64 4.33 10.35
N PRO A 378 1.10 5.32 11.10
CA PRO A 378 0.19 5.01 12.20
C PRO A 378 -1.09 4.38 11.67
N ASP A 379 -1.53 3.30 12.33
CA ASP A 379 -2.77 2.56 12.02
C ASP A 379 -2.99 2.37 10.50
N PRO A 380 -2.21 1.48 9.84
CA PRO A 380 -2.30 1.30 8.40
C PRO A 380 -3.70 0.91 7.85
N ASP A 381 -4.69 0.59 8.68
CA ASP A 381 -6.05 0.18 8.30
C ASP A 381 -6.04 -0.87 7.18
N PHE A 382 -5.60 -2.08 7.53
CA PHE A 382 -5.58 -3.19 6.59
C PHE A 382 -7.00 -3.71 6.29
N GLN A 383 -7.26 -3.93 5.01
CA GLN A 383 -8.49 -4.57 4.56
C GLN A 383 -8.54 -6.02 5.07
N LYS A 384 -9.41 -6.29 6.04
CA LYS A 384 -9.51 -7.59 6.75
C LYS A 384 -9.86 -8.79 5.84
N LYS A 385 -10.35 -8.56 4.64
CA LYS A 385 -10.94 -9.59 3.76
C LYS A 385 -10.22 -9.80 2.43
N SER A 386 -9.21 -8.99 2.10
CA SER A 386 -8.37 -9.29 0.93
C SER A 386 -7.29 -10.29 1.32
N ALA A 387 -7.02 -11.28 0.48
CA ALA A 387 -5.94 -12.26 0.69
C ALA A 387 -4.59 -11.57 1.01
N GLU A 388 -4.32 -10.45 0.34
CA GLU A 388 -3.08 -9.67 0.47
C GLU A 388 -3.14 -8.53 1.51
N ARG A 389 -4.22 -8.43 2.33
CA ARG A 389 -4.47 -7.38 3.34
C ARG A 389 -3.82 -6.02 3.01
N LEU A 390 -4.46 -5.24 2.14
CA LEU A 390 -3.91 -3.95 1.68
C LEU A 390 -4.20 -2.83 2.68
N SER A 391 -3.22 -1.98 2.95
CA SER A 391 -3.37 -0.78 3.77
C SER A 391 -4.15 0.30 3.02
N ARG A 392 -5.25 0.79 3.59
CA ARG A 392 -5.95 1.96 3.03
C ARG A 392 -5.14 3.23 3.21
N ARG A 393 -4.46 3.37 4.36
CA ARG A 393 -3.64 4.54 4.65
C ARG A 393 -2.47 4.70 3.68
N THR A 394 -1.79 3.63 3.27
CA THR A 394 -0.72 3.75 2.26
C THR A 394 -1.28 4.14 0.90
N TYR A 395 -2.46 3.63 0.53
CA TYR A 395 -3.15 4.04 -0.68
C TYR A 395 -3.49 5.54 -0.66
N ASP A 396 -4.06 6.03 0.43
CA ASP A 396 -4.42 7.44 0.61
C ASP A 396 -3.17 8.33 0.60
N LEU A 397 -2.13 7.97 1.36
CA LEU A 397 -0.84 8.66 1.36
C LEU A 397 -0.25 8.79 -0.05
N LYS A 398 -0.22 7.68 -0.80
CA LYS A 398 0.25 7.63 -2.18
C LYS A 398 -0.58 8.53 -3.10
N LEU A 399 -1.90 8.56 -2.91
CA LEU A 399 -2.81 9.40 -3.70
C LEU A 399 -2.57 10.88 -3.42
N ASP A 400 -2.47 11.25 -2.14
CA ASP A 400 -2.28 12.63 -1.71
C ASP A 400 -0.93 13.15 -2.18
N LEU A 401 0.16 12.41 -1.96
CA LEU A 401 1.49 12.80 -2.44
C LEU A 401 1.49 13.04 -3.96
N ARG A 402 0.84 12.17 -4.74
CA ARG A 402 0.80 12.34 -6.20
C ARG A 402 0.03 13.60 -6.64
N LYS A 403 -1.04 13.97 -5.93
CA LYS A 403 -1.78 15.20 -6.23
C LYS A 403 -0.95 16.43 -5.92
N GLU A 404 -0.24 16.44 -4.79
CA GLU A 404 0.64 17.55 -4.42
C GLU A 404 1.82 17.66 -5.41
N ILE A 405 2.45 16.53 -5.75
CA ILE A 405 3.53 16.49 -6.75
C ILE A 405 3.06 17.03 -8.09
N GLN A 406 1.85 16.65 -8.54
CA GLN A 406 1.30 17.16 -9.79
C GLN A 406 1.16 18.70 -9.81
N GLN A 407 0.91 19.33 -8.66
CA GLN A 407 0.81 20.79 -8.58
C GLN A 407 2.18 21.48 -8.69
N ILE A 408 3.25 20.84 -8.23
CA ILE A 408 4.61 21.42 -8.22
C ILE A 408 5.48 20.96 -9.39
N HIS A 409 5.07 19.90 -10.10
CA HIS A 409 5.79 19.31 -11.23
C HIS A 409 4.92 19.40 -12.51
N PRO A 410 5.07 20.45 -13.34
CA PRO A 410 4.23 20.66 -14.53
C PRO A 410 4.26 19.49 -15.52
N GLU A 411 5.41 18.81 -15.65
CA GLU A 411 5.59 17.66 -16.55
C GLU A 411 5.26 16.31 -15.86
N TYR A 412 4.43 16.32 -14.82
CA TYR A 412 4.13 15.13 -14.02
C TYR A 412 3.53 14.01 -14.86
N THR A 413 4.25 12.88 -14.92
CA THR A 413 3.72 11.65 -15.53
C THR A 413 3.14 10.74 -14.45
N TYR A 414 1.86 10.38 -14.59
CA TYR A 414 1.15 9.60 -13.57
C TYR A 414 1.90 8.32 -13.18
N ALA A 415 2.04 8.10 -11.87
CA ALA A 415 2.68 6.93 -11.26
C ALA A 415 4.20 6.78 -11.49
N THR A 416 4.85 7.80 -12.07
CA THR A 416 6.31 7.83 -12.23
C THR A 416 7.04 8.46 -11.06
N CYS A 417 6.45 9.36 -10.27
CA CYS A 417 7.19 10.05 -9.20
C CYS A 417 7.32 9.26 -7.89
N VAL A 418 6.24 8.62 -7.42
CA VAL A 418 6.23 7.91 -6.12
C VAL A 418 5.59 6.53 -6.14
N HIS A 419 6.11 5.63 -5.32
CA HIS A 419 5.52 4.32 -5.00
C HIS A 419 5.60 4.06 -3.50
N VAL A 420 4.53 3.51 -2.92
CA VAL A 420 4.46 3.14 -1.51
C VAL A 420 4.10 1.66 -1.43
N THR A 421 4.74 0.91 -0.54
CA THR A 421 4.39 -0.48 -0.25
C THR A 421 2.97 -0.58 0.33
N ASP A 422 2.28 -1.68 0.03
CA ASP A 422 0.84 -1.77 0.33
C ASP A 422 0.51 -2.71 1.52
N ASN A 423 1.43 -3.61 1.90
CA ASN A 423 1.23 -4.58 2.98
C ASN A 423 2.56 -5.09 3.57
N PHE A 424 2.50 -5.89 4.64
CA PHE A 424 3.68 -6.41 5.33
C PHE A 424 4.52 -7.39 4.50
N ALA A 425 3.89 -8.18 3.63
CA ALA A 425 4.64 -9.07 2.73
C ALA A 425 5.49 -8.25 1.75
N HIS A 426 4.91 -7.17 1.22
CA HIS A 426 5.60 -6.22 0.37
C HIS A 426 6.72 -5.51 1.15
N ASN A 427 6.46 -5.05 2.39
CA ASN A 427 7.50 -4.45 3.23
C ASN A 427 8.68 -5.39 3.48
N SER A 428 8.41 -6.66 3.80
CA SER A 428 9.46 -7.65 4.05
C SER A 428 10.32 -7.88 2.81
N HIS A 429 9.67 -8.05 1.65
CA HIS A 429 10.34 -8.17 0.35
C HIS A 429 11.20 -6.95 0.01
N ILE A 430 10.69 -5.74 0.26
CA ILE A 430 11.46 -4.52 0.05
C ILE A 430 12.63 -4.39 1.01
N SER A 431 12.46 -4.73 2.29
CA SER A 431 13.54 -4.73 3.27
C SER A 431 14.71 -5.61 2.81
N GLU A 432 14.39 -6.83 2.35
CA GLU A 432 15.38 -7.75 1.79
C GLU A 432 16.03 -7.18 0.51
N LEU A 433 15.24 -6.61 -0.40
CA LEU A 433 15.76 -5.98 -1.61
C LEU A 433 16.72 -4.83 -1.30
N LEU A 434 16.40 -3.99 -0.30
CA LEU A 434 17.23 -2.87 0.12
C LEU A 434 18.54 -3.32 0.76
N SER A 435 18.52 -4.39 1.57
CA SER A 435 19.75 -4.97 2.15
C SER A 435 20.76 -5.41 1.07
N LYS A 436 20.27 -5.89 -0.09
CA LYS A 436 21.11 -6.23 -1.25
C LYS A 436 21.60 -4.98 -1.98
N LEU A 437 20.82 -3.89 -1.91
CA LEU A 437 21.12 -2.62 -2.54
C LEU A 437 22.10 -1.73 -1.75
N ASP A 438 22.30 -1.97 -0.45
CA ASP A 438 23.24 -1.20 0.38
C ASP A 438 24.67 -1.21 -0.18
N THR A 439 25.03 -2.19 -1.00
CA THR A 439 26.28 -2.23 -1.78
C THR A 439 26.40 -1.14 -2.85
N TYR A 440 25.32 -0.42 -3.16
CA TYR A 440 25.23 0.67 -4.14
C TYR A 440 24.82 2.01 -3.52
N ARG A 441 24.92 2.12 -2.19
CA ARG A 441 24.61 3.36 -1.49
C ARG A 441 25.51 4.48 -2.00
N VAL A 442 24.90 5.62 -2.35
CA VAL A 442 25.68 6.82 -2.62
C VAL A 442 26.13 7.34 -1.26
N GLU A 443 27.43 7.39 -1.02
CA GLU A 443 27.94 8.17 0.10
C GLU A 443 27.53 9.62 -0.17
N THR A 444 26.53 10.10 0.58
CA THR A 444 26.20 11.51 0.58
C THR A 444 27.43 12.22 1.12
N THR A 445 28.30 12.68 0.23
CA THR A 445 29.38 13.60 0.58
C THR A 445 28.69 14.70 1.37
N GLN A 446 28.94 14.79 2.67
CA GLN A 446 28.31 15.80 3.51
C GLN A 446 28.62 17.13 2.85
N THR A 447 27.62 17.75 2.23
CA THR A 447 27.74 19.11 1.73
C THR A 447 27.92 19.93 2.99
N GLU A 448 29.18 20.32 3.26
CA GLU A 448 29.48 21.22 4.36
C GLU A 448 28.50 22.39 4.26
N PRO A 449 27.81 22.75 5.36
CA PRO A 449 26.89 23.87 5.34
C PRO A 449 27.67 25.07 4.83
N ASN A 450 27.23 25.63 3.69
CA ASN A 450 27.80 26.84 3.12
C ASN A 450 27.75 27.91 4.21
N ASP A 451 28.90 28.13 4.86
CA ASP A 451 29.11 29.17 5.84
C ASP A 451 28.76 30.47 5.14
N THR A 452 27.58 30.97 5.47
CA THR A 452 27.04 32.17 4.86
C THR A 452 27.90 33.29 5.41
N LYS A 453 28.89 33.72 4.62
CA LYS A 453 29.70 34.90 4.91
C LYS A 453 28.75 36.05 5.22
N GLN A 454 28.63 36.37 6.50
CA GLN A 454 28.16 37.67 6.96
C GLN A 454 29.11 38.69 6.35
N THR A 455 28.62 39.42 5.36
CA THR A 455 29.21 40.70 4.96
C THR A 455 28.68 41.75 5.92
N ASP A 456 29.60 42.28 6.73
CA ASP A 456 29.43 43.47 7.57
C ASP A 456 29.02 44.72 6.79
#